data_AF-A0A2V7Q3Z9-F1
#
_entry.id   AF-A0A2V7Q3Z9-F1
#
_cell.length_a   1.000
_cell.length_b   1.000
_cell.length_c   1.000
_cell.angle_alpha   90.00
_cell.angle_beta   90.00
_cell.angle_gamma   90.00
#
_symmetry.space_group_name_H-M   'P 1'
#
loop_
_entity.id
_entity.type
_entity.pdbx_description
1 polymer ?
#
loop_
_entity_poly.entity_id
_entity_poly.type
_entity_poly.pdbx_seq_one_letter_code
_entity_poly.pdbx_strand_id
1 'polypeptide(L)' 'MTSTTQPFGLSSIGQIFVRARDLDRAVRFYRDTLGMQFLFQAPPQMAFFQCGTTTL' A
#
# COMPACT_ATOMS: atom_id res chain seq x y z
N MET A 1 25.82 -21.64 -13.64
CA MET A 1 24.74 -20.81 -13.07
C MET A 1 25.06 -19.36 -13.46
N THR A 2 24.33 -18.77 -14.40
CA THR A 2 24.56 -17.40 -14.88
C THR A 2 23.64 -16.43 -14.13
N SER A 3 24.19 -15.62 -13.22
CA SER A 3 23.46 -14.50 -12.63
C SER A 3 23.27 -13.42 -13.70
N THR A 4 22.03 -13.11 -14.04
CA THR A 4 21.68 -11.93 -14.83
C THR A 4 21.93 -10.69 -13.98
N THR A 5 22.89 -9.85 -14.39
CA THR A 5 23.06 -8.51 -13.84
C THR A 5 21.84 -7.69 -14.23
N GLN A 6 20.87 -7.56 -13.31
CA GLN A 6 19.77 -6.61 -13.46
C GLN A 6 20.37 -5.19 -13.52
N PRO A 7 20.07 -4.40 -14.56
CA PRO A 7 20.52 -3.03 -14.63
C PRO A 7 19.98 -2.25 -13.43
N PHE A 8 20.87 -1.51 -12.75
CA PHE A 8 20.49 -0.66 -11.63
C PHE A 8 19.56 0.46 -12.14
N GLY A 9 18.38 0.56 -11.55
CA GLY A 9 17.37 1.55 -11.91
C GLY A 9 16.14 1.44 -11.01
N LEU A 10 15.35 2.52 -10.93
CA LEU A 10 14.08 2.50 -10.22
C LEU A 10 13.02 1.78 -11.07
N SER A 11 12.22 0.96 -10.41
CA SER A 11 11.05 0.28 -10.99
C SER A 11 9.75 0.84 -10.38
N SER A 12 8.66 0.07 -10.43
CA SER A 12 7.39 0.46 -9.83
C SER A 12 7.44 0.46 -8.29
N ILE A 13 6.64 1.34 -7.68
CA ILE A 13 6.46 1.35 -6.23
C ILE A 13 5.60 0.16 -5.84
N GLY A 14 6.16 -0.78 -5.08
CA GLY A 14 5.42 -1.92 -4.56
C GLY A 14 4.50 -1.55 -3.41
N GLN A 15 4.99 -0.79 -2.44
CA GLN A 15 4.23 -0.46 -1.23
C GLN A 15 4.56 0.94 -0.70
N ILE A 16 3.56 1.63 -0.14
CA ILE A 16 3.70 2.93 0.52
C ILE A 16 3.15 2.83 1.94
N PHE A 17 4.01 2.98 2.94
CA PHE A 17 3.56 3.01 4.33
C PHE A 17 3.18 4.42 4.77
N VAL A 18 1.92 4.61 5.16
CA VAL A 18 1.42 5.91 5.63
C VAL A 18 1.07 5.83 7.11
N ARG A 19 1.70 6.68 7.91
CA ARG A 19 1.34 6.85 9.33
C ARG A 19 0.06 7.67 9.46
N ALA A 20 -1.01 7.02 9.89
CA ALA A 20 -2.26 7.70 10.25
C ALA A 20 -2.30 8.00 11.75
N ARG A 21 -2.76 9.19 12.12
CA ARG A 21 -3.05 9.54 13.53
C ARG A 21 -4.35 8.90 14.03
N ASP A 22 -5.29 8.69 13.12
CA ASP A 22 -6.60 8.09 13.34
C ASP A 22 -6.84 7.11 12.20
N LEU A 23 -6.78 5.81 12.50
CA LEU A 23 -6.88 4.75 11.50
C LEU A 23 -8.29 4.69 10.90
N ASP A 24 -9.34 4.82 11.71
CA ASP A 24 -10.73 4.71 11.26
C ASP A 24 -11.13 5.87 10.34
N ARG A 25 -10.63 7.09 10.63
CA ARG A 25 -10.80 8.22 9.72
C ARG A 25 -10.03 8.01 8.42
N ALA A 26 -8.80 7.50 8.48
CA ALA A 26 -8.01 7.22 7.28
C ALA A 26 -8.66 6.15 6.41
N VAL A 27 -9.17 5.08 7.01
CA VAL A 27 -9.84 3.98 6.30
C VAL A 27 -11.08 4.47 5.56
N ARG A 28 -11.93 5.27 6.22
CA ARG A 28 -13.10 5.89 5.57
C ARG A 28 -12.70 6.81 4.42
N PHE A 29 -11.62 7.57 4.56
CA PHE A 29 -11.13 8.41 3.48
C PHE A 29 -10.66 7.58 2.26
N TYR A 30 -9.76 6.62 2.47
CA TYR A 30 -9.23 5.82 1.37
C TYR A 30 -10.28 4.91 0.72
N ARG A 31 -11.18 4.32 1.52
CA ARG A 31 -12.25 3.45 1.02
C ARG A 31 -13.43 4.24 0.44
N ASP A 32 -14.01 5.15 1.23
CA ASP A 32 -15.32 5.73 0.92
C ASP A 32 -15.20 7.03 0.10
N THR A 33 -14.12 7.79 0.25
CA THR A 33 -13.90 9.03 -0.52
C THR A 33 -13.10 8.76 -1.80
N LEU A 34 -12.00 8.01 -1.71
CA LEU A 34 -11.14 7.71 -2.85
C LEU A 34 -11.55 6.44 -3.62
N GLY A 35 -12.41 5.60 -3.03
CA GLY A 35 -12.85 4.36 -3.68
C GLY A 35 -11.75 3.30 -3.80
N MET A 36 -10.67 3.39 -3.00
CA MET A 36 -9.59 2.42 -3.04
C MET A 36 -10.06 1.05 -2.54
N GLN A 37 -9.51 -0.01 -3.13
CA GLN A 37 -9.85 -1.36 -2.72
C GLN A 37 -9.29 -1.63 -1.33
N PHE A 38 -10.18 -1.69 -0.34
CA PHE A 38 -9.84 -2.13 1.01
C PHE A 38 -9.58 -3.63 1.03
N LEU A 39 -8.39 -4.03 1.47
CA LEU A 39 -8.00 -5.44 1.54
C LEU A 39 -8.39 -6.04 2.89
N PHE A 40 -7.77 -5.55 3.97
CA PHE A 40 -8.06 -5.97 5.33
C PHE A 40 -7.45 -5.00 6.36
N GLN A 41 -7.89 -5.12 7.60
CA GLN A 41 -7.23 -4.52 8.77
C GLN A 41 -6.50 -5.59 9.56
N ALA A 42 -5.32 -5.26 10.07
CA ALA A 42 -4.52 -6.13 10.91
C ALA A 42 -4.26 -5.48 12.29
N PRO A 43 -4.30 -6.26 13.39
CA PRO A 43 -3.91 -5.77 14.71
C PRO A 43 -2.43 -5.35 14.74
N PRO A 44 -2.03 -4.35 15.55
CA PRO A 44 -2.86 -3.54 16.44
C PRO A 44 -3.57 -2.37 15.74
N GLN A 45 -3.00 -1.75 14.71
CA GLN A 45 -3.56 -0.55 14.04
C GLN A 45 -3.04 -0.41 12.58
N MET A 46 -3.27 -1.41 11.73
CA MET A 46 -2.88 -1.36 10.31
C MET A 46 -4.09 -1.59 9.41
N ALA A 47 -4.15 -0.89 8.28
CA ALA A 47 -5.14 -1.10 7.23
C ALA A 47 -4.43 -1.15 5.88
N PHE A 48 -4.80 -2.12 5.06
CA PHE A 48 -4.18 -2.37 3.76
C PHE A 48 -5.14 -2.02 2.63
N PHE A 49 -4.63 -1.31 1.62
CA PHE A 49 -5.37 -0.91 0.44
C PHE A 49 -4.61 -1.25 -0.84
N GLN A 50 -5.34 -1.60 -1.90
CA GLN A 50 -4.76 -1.79 -3.22
C GLN A 50 -5.04 -0.59 -4.13
N CYS A 51 -3.97 -0.09 -4.75
CA CYS A 51 -3.97 0.98 -5.76
C CYS A 51 -3.26 0.48 -7.03
N GLY A 52 -3.98 -0.20 -7.92
CA GLY A 52 -3.38 -0.79 -9.12
C GLY A 52 -2.35 -1.86 -8.75
N THR A 53 -1.06 -1.61 -8.98
CA THR A 53 0.05 -2.51 -8.59
C THR A 53 0.70 -2.15 -7.26
N THR A 54 0.31 -1.02 -6.65
CA THR A 54 0.90 -0.50 -5.42
C THR A 54 -0.03 -0.76 -4.24
N THR A 55 0.52 -1.24 -3.13
CA THR A 55 -0.22 -1.44 -1.87
C THR A 55 0.05 -0.29 -0.90
N LEU A 56 -0.97 0.17 -0.18
CA LEU A 56 -0.85 1.15 0.90
C LEU A 56 -1.10 0.47 2.25
#